data_AF-A0A3B9NH33-F1
#
_entry.id   AF-A0A3B9NH33-F1
#
_cell.length_a   1.000
_cell.length_b   1.000
_cell.length_c   1.000
_cell.angle_alpha   90.00
_cell.angle_beta   90.00
_cell.angle_gamma   90.00
#
_symmetry.space_group_name_H-M   'P 1'
#
loop_
_entity.id
_entity.type
_entity.pdbx_description
1 polymer ?
#
loop_
_entity_poly.entity_id
_entity_poly.type
_entity_poly.pdbx_seq_one_letter_code
_entity_poly.pdbx_strand_id
1 'polypeptide(L)'
;FFGTLDGVIYRLDIKNGGVVPIFQTESSKKNRQLFINDENVLRADLQQKYEDDITRLFADYLQMGSIFSTIWIDENRLYFSSADGAIYALE
;
A
#
# COMPACT_ATOMS: atom_id res chain seq x y z
N PHE A 1 -3.87 0.78 13.46
CA PHE A 1 -3.15 0.38 12.23
C PHE A 1 -3.86 1.03 11.06
N PHE A 2 -3.14 1.28 9.96
CA PHE A 2 -3.76 1.76 8.73
C PHE A 2 -3.00 1.20 7.52
N GLY A 3 -3.73 0.95 6.45
CA GLY A 3 -3.20 0.56 5.15
C GLY A 3 -2.94 1.78 4.27
N THR A 4 -2.05 1.63 3.29
CA THR A 4 -1.68 2.69 2.36
C THR A 4 -1.84 2.28 0.90
N LEU A 5 -1.83 3.28 0.02
CA LEU A 5 -1.85 3.10 -1.43
C LEU A 5 -0.72 2.17 -1.90
N ASP A 6 0.48 2.30 -1.32
CA ASP A 6 1.66 1.51 -1.70
C ASP A 6 1.69 0.09 -1.10
N GLY A 7 0.57 -0.38 -0.53
CA GLY A 7 0.41 -1.76 -0.08
C GLY A 7 1.20 -2.08 1.20
N VAL A 8 1.40 -1.08 2.05
CA VAL A 8 2.08 -1.21 3.35
C VAL A 8 1.07 -1.01 4.48
N ILE A 9 1.19 -1.80 5.56
CA ILE A 9 0.49 -1.52 6.81
C ILE A 9 1.43 -0.85 7.78
N TYR A 10 0.92 0.20 8.41
CA TYR A 10 1.62 0.92 9.45
C TYR A 10 0.92 0.80 10.81
N ARG A 11 1.74 0.78 11.86
CA ARG A 11 1.32 1.00 13.24
C ARG A 11 1.59 2.46 13.61
N LEU A 12 0.55 3.13 14.09
CA LEU A 12 0.63 4.46 14.71
C LEU A 12 0.71 4.30 16.23
N ASP A 13 1.74 4.86 16.85
CA ASP A 13 1.76 5.12 18.28
C ASP A 13 0.98 6.41 18.56
N ILE A 14 -0.19 6.26 19.17
CA ILE A 14 -1.09 7.38 19.45
C ILE A 14 -0.57 8.35 20.54
N LYS A 15 0.45 7.95 21.32
CA LYS A 15 0.99 8.80 22.40
C LYS A 15 1.98 9.83 21.88
N ASN A 16 2.77 9.47 20.86
CA ASN A 16 3.86 10.30 20.36
C ASN A 16 3.80 10.56 18.83
N GLY A 17 2.85 9.94 18.11
CA GLY A 17 2.71 10.09 16.67
C GLY A 17 3.70 9.25 15.84
N GLY A 18 4.48 8.37 16.46
CA GLY A 18 5.44 7.51 15.77
C GLY A 18 4.74 6.53 14.82
N VAL A 19 5.28 6.39 13.61
CA VAL A 19 4.73 5.52 12.56
C VAL A 19 5.78 4.47 12.19
N VAL A 20 5.41 3.19 12.27
CA VAL A 20 6.30 2.07 11.97
C VAL A 20 5.64 1.15 10.94
N PRO A 21 6.29 0.81 9.81
CA PRO A 21 5.79 -0.18 8.88
C PRO A 21 5.87 -1.58 9.52
N ILE A 22 4.80 -2.37 9.40
CA ILE A 22 4.72 -3.71 10.00
C ILE A 22 4.49 -4.83 8.99
N PHE A 23 4.02 -4.49 7.78
CA PHE A 23 3.75 -5.47 6.73
C PHE A 23 3.76 -4.81 5.36
N GLN A 24 4.14 -5.56 4.33
CA GLN A 24 4.06 -5.17 2.93
C GLN A 24 3.44 -6.32 2.12
N THR A 25 2.43 -6.01 1.31
CA THR A 25 1.77 -7.00 0.44
C THR A 25 2.72 -7.59 -0.59
N GLU A 26 2.41 -8.79 -1.09
CA GLU A 26 3.23 -9.45 -2.12
C GLU A 26 3.25 -8.66 -3.43
N SER A 27 2.13 -8.05 -3.81
CA SER A 27 2.06 -7.18 -4.98
C SER A 27 2.86 -5.89 -4.80
N SER A 28 2.88 -5.31 -3.59
CA SER A 28 3.72 -4.15 -3.30
C SER A 28 5.21 -4.50 -3.42
N LYS A 29 5.66 -5.63 -2.85
CA LYS A 29 7.05 -6.08 -3.01
C LYS A 29 7.49 -6.22 -4.47
N LYS A 30 6.55 -6.57 -5.36
CA LYS A 30 6.81 -6.78 -6.79
C LYS A 30 6.68 -5.52 -7.64
N ASN A 31 5.77 -4.62 -7.28
CA ASN A 31 5.33 -3.54 -8.17
C ASN A 31 5.64 -2.15 -7.62
N ARG A 32 5.96 -1.98 -6.33
CA ARG A 32 6.14 -0.67 -5.69
C ARG A 32 7.22 0.18 -6.36
N GLN A 33 8.31 -0.43 -6.80
CA GLN A 33 9.41 0.23 -7.50
C GLN A 33 9.02 0.81 -8.88
N LEU A 34 7.88 0.41 -9.43
CA LEU A 34 7.35 1.02 -10.66
C LEU A 34 6.81 2.44 -10.43
N PHE A 35 6.52 2.78 -9.17
CA PHE A 35 5.87 4.04 -8.78
C PHE A 35 6.65 4.85 -7.74
N ILE A 36 7.45 4.19 -6.90
CA ILE A 36 8.26 4.81 -5.86
C ILE A 36 9.74 4.62 -6.20
N ASN A 37 10.54 5.67 -6.09
CA ASN A 37 11.98 5.64 -6.34
C ASN A 37 12.78 5.18 -5.10
N ASP A 38 14.10 5.10 -5.24
CA ASP A 38 15.01 4.69 -4.16
C ASP A 38 15.06 5.67 -2.97
N GLU A 39 14.62 6.93 -3.18
CA GLU A 39 14.46 7.94 -2.14
C GLU A 39 13.10 7.83 -1.43
N ASN A 40 12.33 6.78 -1.74
CA ASN A 40 11.02 6.51 -1.17
C ASN A 40 9.96 7.57 -1.49
N VAL A 41 10.08 8.26 -2.62
CA VAL A 41 9.10 9.24 -3.13
C VAL A 41 8.50 8.78 -4.46
N LEU A 42 7.32 9.33 -4.80
CA LEU A 42 6.68 9.07 -6.10
C LEU A 42 7.60 9.46 -7.26
N ARG A 43 7.73 8.58 -8.26
CA ARG A 43 8.53 8.86 -9.44
C ARG A 43 7.89 10.03 -10.21
N ALA A 44 8.69 11.06 -10.50
CA ALA A 44 8.22 12.29 -11.15
C ALA A 44 7.81 12.10 -12.62
N ASP A 45 8.25 11.02 -13.26
CA ASP A 45 7.98 10.68 -14.66
C ASP A 45 6.69 9.85 -14.84
N LEU A 46 5.92 9.54 -13.78
CA LEU A 46 4.72 8.71 -13.89
C LEU A 46 3.70 9.29 -14.87
N GLN A 47 3.40 10.59 -14.75
CA GLN A 47 2.42 11.22 -15.63
C GLN A 47 2.82 11.10 -17.12
N GLN A 48 4.10 11.32 -17.43
CA GLN A 48 4.63 11.14 -18.77
C GLN A 48 4.62 9.67 -19.22
N LYS A 49 5.02 8.73 -18.35
CA LYS A 49 5.02 7.29 -18.62
C LYS A 49 3.63 6.75 -18.99
N TYR A 50 2.59 7.37 -18.44
CA TYR A 50 1.20 7.02 -18.68
C TYR A 50 0.52 7.93 -19.71
N GLU A 51 1.26 8.80 -20.42
CA GLU A 51 0.72 9.69 -21.47
C GLU A 51 -0.45 10.56 -20.97
N ASP A 52 -0.36 11.06 -19.74
CA ASP A 52 -1.43 11.82 -19.06
C ASP A 52 -2.75 11.03 -18.84
N ASP A 53 -2.79 9.72 -19.13
CA ASP A 53 -3.92 8.85 -18.83
C ASP A 53 -3.95 8.48 -17.34
N ILE A 54 -4.63 9.34 -16.58
CA ILE A 54 -4.83 9.14 -15.14
C ILE A 54 -5.62 7.88 -14.83
N THR A 55 -6.51 7.43 -15.71
CA THR A 55 -7.31 6.22 -15.48
C THR A 55 -6.41 5.00 -15.49
N ARG A 56 -5.51 4.92 -16.47
CA ARG A 56 -4.53 3.84 -16.58
C ARG A 56 -3.50 3.89 -15.45
N LEU A 57 -3.02 5.08 -15.08
CA LEU A 57 -2.12 5.25 -13.93
C LEU A 57 -2.76 4.71 -12.64
N PHE A 58 -4.01 5.08 -12.36
CA PHE A 58 -4.72 4.60 -11.17
C PHE A 58 -5.06 3.11 -11.24
N ALA A 59 -5.42 2.58 -12.41
CA ALA A 59 -5.63 1.14 -12.58
C ALA A 59 -4.38 0.34 -12.22
N ASP A 60 -3.20 0.79 -12.61
CA ASP A 60 -1.94 0.14 -12.27
C ASP A 60 -1.54 0.38 -10.80
N TYR A 61 -1.87 1.53 -10.20
CA TYR A 61 -1.69 1.74 -8.76
C TYR A 61 -2.42 0.68 -7.92
N LEU A 62 -3.64 0.32 -8.32
CA LEU A 62 -4.41 -0.73 -7.63
C LEU A 62 -3.70 -2.09 -7.66
N GLN A 63 -2.89 -2.35 -8.69
CA GLN A 63 -2.08 -3.57 -8.82
C GLN A 63 -0.86 -3.60 -7.88
N MET A 64 -0.56 -2.52 -7.14
CA MET A 64 0.45 -2.56 -6.06
C MET A 64 -0.04 -3.28 -4.81
N GLY A 65 -1.27 -3.80 -4.79
CA GLY A 65 -1.87 -4.38 -3.60
C GLY A 65 -2.18 -3.32 -2.55
N SER A 66 -2.71 -2.17 -2.99
CA SER A 66 -3.15 -1.08 -2.12
C SER A 66 -4.14 -1.56 -1.06
N ILE A 67 -4.07 -1.03 0.15
CA ILE A 67 -4.93 -1.46 1.26
C ILE A 67 -5.90 -0.33 1.60
N PHE A 68 -7.10 -0.38 0.99
CA PHE A 68 -8.18 0.58 1.27
C PHE A 68 -9.26 0.04 2.20
N SER A 69 -9.22 -1.26 2.48
CA SER A 69 -10.17 -1.89 3.39
C SER A 69 -9.95 -1.41 4.82
N THR A 70 -11.01 -1.47 5.62
CA THR A 70 -10.88 -1.34 7.07
C THR A 70 -10.08 -2.51 7.61
N ILE A 71 -9.05 -2.22 8.40
CA ILE A 71 -8.31 -3.26 9.13
C ILE A 71 -9.17 -3.73 10.30
N TRP A 72 -9.61 -4.98 10.25
CA TRP A 72 -10.34 -5.65 11.32
C TRP A 72 -9.36 -6.31 12.28
N ILE A 73 -9.63 -6.24 13.58
CA ILE A 73 -8.78 -6.84 14.62
C ILE A 73 -9.63 -7.81 15.41
N ASP A 74 -9.22 -9.07 15.45
CA ASP A 74 -9.85 -10.10 16.26
C ASP A 74 -8.83 -11.14 16.71
N GLU A 75 -8.95 -11.62 17.95
CA GLU A 75 -8.04 -12.61 18.55
C GLU A 75 -6.55 -12.34 18.31
N ASN A 76 -6.13 -11.07 18.46
CA ASN A 76 -4.75 -10.62 18.23
C ASN A 76 -4.25 -10.82 16.78
N ARG A 77 -5.17 -10.84 15.81
CA ARG A 77 -4.87 -10.91 14.37
C ARG A 77 -5.43 -9.69 13.64
N LEU A 78 -4.71 -9.21 12.65
CA LEU A 78 -5.15 -8.16 11.74
C LEU A 78 -5.67 -8.81 10.45
N TYR A 79 -6.91 -8.51 10.08
CA TYR A 79 -7.53 -8.94 8.83
C TYR A 79 -7.78 -7.74 7.92
N PHE A 80 -7.41 -7.87 6.65
CA PHE A 80 -7.59 -6.82 5.65
C PHE A 80 -7.55 -7.42 4.25
N SER A 81 -8.15 -6.71 3.30
CA SER A 81 -8.03 -7.01 1.88
C SER A 81 -7.21 -5.94 1.17
N SER A 82 -6.52 -6.36 0.11
CA SER A 82 -5.81 -5.49 -0.82
C SER A 82 -6.54 -5.37 -2.15
N ALA A 83 -6.25 -4.31 -2.90
CA ALA A 83 -6.90 -3.96 -4.16
C ALA A 83 -6.61 -4.97 -5.31
N ASP A 84 -5.58 -5.81 -5.15
CA ASP A 84 -5.28 -6.94 -6.04
C ASP A 84 -6.15 -8.18 -5.75
N GLY A 85 -7.10 -8.09 -4.82
CA GLY A 85 -8.06 -9.14 -4.49
C GLY A 85 -7.59 -10.13 -3.41
N ALA A 86 -6.37 -9.98 -2.88
CA ALA A 86 -5.91 -10.83 -1.79
C ALA A 86 -6.56 -10.45 -0.44
N ILE A 87 -6.73 -11.46 0.42
CA ILE A 87 -7.15 -11.31 1.81
C ILE A 87 -6.02 -11.81 2.70
N TYR A 88 -5.65 -11.02 3.69
CA TYR A 88 -4.55 -11.29 4.61
C TYR A 88 -5.07 -11.46 6.04
N ALA A 89 -4.34 -12.28 6.79
CA ALA A 89 -4.41 -12.38 8.24
C ALA A 89 -2.97 -12.31 8.79
N LEU A 90 -2.68 -11.31 9.62
CA LEU A 90 -1.37 -11.13 10.26
C LEU A 90 -1.47 -11.37 11.76
N GLU A 91 -0.49 -12.08 12.32
CA GLU A 91 -0.31 -12.30 13.76
C GLU A 91 0.59 -11.22 14.39
#